data_AF-A0A2R8ZPF7-F1
#
_entry.id   AF-A0A2R8ZPF7-F1
#
_cell.length_a   1.000
_cell.length_b   1.000
_cell.length_c   1.000
_cell.angle_alpha   90.00
_cell.angle_beta   90.00
_cell.angle_gamma   90.00
#
_symmetry.space_group_name_H-M   'P 1'
#
loop_
_entity.id
_entity.type
_entity.pdbx_description
1 polymer ?
#
loop_
_entity_poly.entity_id
_entity_poly.type
_entity_poly.pdbx_seq_one_letter_code
_entity_poly.pdbx_strand_id
1 'polypeptide(L)' 'MIGFLTEDKKKWNLGSNAKDPRGMYQCKGSQNKSKPLQVYYRTSDKQTLLPNDQLYQPLKDREDDQYSHLQGNQLRRN' A
#
# COMPACT_ATOMS: atom_id res chain seq x y z
N MET A 1 -31.68 5.35 -10.99
CA MET A 1 -32.30 5.04 -9.68
C MET A 1 -31.75 6.01 -8.66
N ILE A 2 -32.51 7.04 -8.28
CA ILE A 2 -32.06 8.08 -7.33
C ILE A 2 -32.35 7.55 -5.93
N GLY A 3 -31.31 7.22 -5.17
CA GLY A 3 -31.45 6.78 -3.79
C GLY A 3 -31.83 7.94 -2.89
N PHE A 4 -33.07 7.95 -2.39
CA PHE A 4 -33.48 8.91 -1.37
C PHE A 4 -32.94 8.47 -0.02
N LEU A 5 -32.27 9.40 0.67
CA LEU A 5 -31.89 9.26 2.05
C LEU A 5 -33.15 9.44 2.92
N THR A 6 -33.57 8.37 3.60
CA THR A 6 -34.62 8.44 4.62
C THR A 6 -34.14 9.30 5.79
N GLU A 7 -35.07 10.04 6.38
CA GLU A 7 -34.85 11.09 7.40
C GLU A 7 -34.09 10.60 8.64
N ASP A 8 -34.06 9.29 8.89
CA ASP A 8 -33.37 8.65 10.02
C ASP A 8 -31.86 8.44 9.82
N LYS A 9 -31.36 8.58 8.58
CA LYS A 9 -29.93 8.40 8.29
C LYS A 9 -29.14 9.68 8.61
N LYS A 10 -28.81 9.86 9.90
CA LYS A 10 -27.91 10.92 10.39
C LYS A 10 -26.48 10.84 9.83
N LYS A 11 -26.11 9.72 9.19
CA LYS A 11 -24.76 9.48 8.62
C LYS A 11 -24.87 8.98 7.19
N TRP A 12 -24.01 9.51 6.32
CA TRP A 12 -23.83 9.03 4.95
C TRP A 12 -22.46 8.36 4.83
N ASN A 13 -22.45 7.10 4.39
CA ASN A 13 -21.22 6.33 4.23
C ASN A 13 -20.66 6.57 2.81
N LEU A 14 -19.45 7.13 2.74
CA LEU A 14 -18.74 7.42 1.49
C LEU A 14 -17.95 6.22 0.93
N GLY A 15 -17.99 5.08 1.62
CA GLY A 15 -17.24 3.87 1.28
C GLY A 15 -15.84 3.85 1.89
N SER A 16 -14.99 2.98 1.35
CA SER A 16 -13.59 2.83 1.80
C SER A 16 -12.79 4.09 1.49
N ASN A 17 -11.98 4.55 2.45
CA ASN A 17 -11.04 5.65 2.26
C ASN A 17 -10.04 5.40 1.12
N ALA A 18 -9.69 4.13 0.87
CA ALA A 18 -8.78 3.69 -0.18
C ALA A 18 -9.31 3.94 -1.60
N LYS A 19 -10.60 4.29 -1.74
CA LYS A 19 -11.20 4.70 -3.01
C LYS A 19 -11.11 6.21 -3.25
N ASP A 20 -10.40 6.94 -2.38
CA ASP A 20 -10.20 8.38 -2.49
C ASP A 20 -11.51 9.16 -2.71
N PRO A 21 -12.48 9.08 -1.78
CA PRO A 21 -13.76 9.79 -1.95
C PRO A 21 -13.54 11.30 -2.04
N ARG A 22 -14.08 11.91 -3.10
CA ARG A 22 -13.96 13.34 -3.41
C ARG A 22 -15.29 13.91 -3.87
N GLY A 23 -15.59 15.16 -3.52
CA GLY A 23 -16.77 15.87 -4.00
C GLY A 23 -17.38 16.84 -3.00
N MET A 24 -18.42 17.54 -3.42
CA MET A 24 -19.20 18.45 -2.57
C MET A 24 -20.45 17.73 -2.05
N TYR A 25 -20.63 17.70 -0.74
CA TYR A 25 -21.75 17.04 -0.07
C TYR A 25 -22.60 18.06 0.67
N GLN A 26 -23.91 17.87 0.67
CA GLN A 26 -24.84 18.73 1.41
C GLN A 26 -25.89 17.84 2.08
N CYS A 27 -26.21 18.13 3.33
CA CYS A 27 -27.38 17.52 3.96
C CYS A 27 -28.60 18.42 3.78
N LYS A 28 -29.77 17.79 3.74
CA LYS A 28 -31.06 18.48 3.78
C LYS A 28 -31.75 18.02 5.06
N GLY A 29 -31.90 18.93 6.02
CA GLY A 29 -32.71 18.68 7.22
C GLY A 29 -34.19 18.95 6.95
N SER A 30 -34.99 18.99 8.01
CA SER A 30 -36.43 19.22 7.95
C SER A 30 -36.81 20.50 7.19
N GLN A 31 -36.03 21.59 7.33
CA GLN A 31 -36.42 22.88 6.74
C GLN A 31 -35.39 23.49 5.78
N ASN A 32 -34.10 23.15 5.87
CA ASN A 32 -33.06 23.79 5.06
C ASN A 32 -31.95 22.84 4.60
N LYS A 33 -31.31 23.20 3.49
CA LYS A 33 -30.03 22.61 3.07
C LYS A 33 -28.89 23.21 3.88
N SER A 34 -27.91 22.39 4.25
CA SER A 34 -26.69 22.87 4.89
C SER A 34 -25.80 23.63 3.90
N LYS A 35 -24.80 24.34 4.44
CA LYS A 35 -23.64 24.73 3.65
C LYS A 35 -22.96 23.46 3.09
N PRO A 36 -22.46 23.50 1.84
CA PRO A 36 -21.82 22.35 1.23
C PRO A 36 -20.45 22.07 1.88
N LEU A 37 -20.13 20.79 2.06
CA LEU A 37 -18.87 20.27 2.58
C LEU A 37 -18.02 19.73 1.43
N GLN A 38 -16.81 20.26 1.26
CA GLN A 38 -15.83 19.70 0.33
C GLN A 38 -15.12 18.52 0.99
N VAL A 39 -15.34 17.32 0.46
CA VAL A 39 -14.59 16.13 0.85
C VAL A 39 -13.46 15.93 -0.14
N TYR A 40 -12.25 15.82 0.39
CA TYR A 40 -11.05 15.52 -0.38
C TYR A 40 -10.22 14.48 0.39
N TYR A 41 -10.35 13.21 -0.01
CA TYR A 41 -9.49 12.15 0.51
C TYR A 41 -8.40 11.81 -0.51
N ARG A 42 -7.18 11.65 0.00
CA ARG A 42 -6.05 11.06 -0.72
C ARG A 42 -5.39 10.05 0.19
N THR A 43 -5.47 8.79 -0.18
CA THR A 43 -4.72 7.72 0.45
C THR A 43 -3.47 7.45 -0.36
N SER A 44 -2.35 7.21 0.33
CA SER A 44 -1.14 6.71 -0.33
C SER A 44 -1.35 5.24 -0.69
N ASP A 45 -0.68 4.77 -1.74
CA ASP A 45 -0.63 3.34 -2.05
C ASP A 45 -0.12 2.59 -0.83
N LYS A 46 -0.85 1.55 -0.41
CA LYS A 46 -0.34 0.65 0.62
C LYS A 46 0.91 0.00 0.03
N GLN A 47 2.07 0.23 0.63
CA GLN A 47 3.25 -0.55 0.30
C GLN A 47 2.96 -2.01 0.64
N THR A 48 2.79 -2.85 -0.38
CA THR A 48 2.89 -4.29 -0.21
C THR A 48 4.36 -4.59 0.07
N LEU A 49 4.69 -4.91 1.33
CA LEU A 49 6.01 -5.44 1.66
C LEU A 49 6.15 -6.76 0.90
N LEU A 50 6.91 -6.76 -0.19
CA LEU A 50 7.25 -7.98 -0.92
C LEU A 50 8.23 -8.78 -0.04
N PRO A 51 7.97 -10.05 0.27
CA PRO A 51 8.91 -10.88 1.00
C PRO A 51 10.22 -11.05 0.21
N ASN A 52 11.36 -11.07 0.91
CA ASN A 52 12.71 -11.13 0.30
C ASN A 52 12.89 -12.30 -0.67
N ASP A 53 12.20 -13.41 -0.45
CA ASP A 53 12.25 -14.62 -1.28
C ASP A 53 11.72 -14.39 -2.71
N GLN A 54 11.01 -13.29 -2.96
CA GLN A 54 10.55 -12.88 -4.29
C GLN A 54 11.52 -11.91 -4.99
N LEU A 55 12.49 -11.34 -4.27
CA LEU A 55 13.33 -10.26 -4.77
C LEU A 55 14.66 -10.74 -5.34
N TYR A 56 15.14 -11.90 -4.91
CA TYR A 56 16.42 -12.45 -5.34
C TYR A 56 16.25 -13.82 -5.95
N GLN A 57 16.94 -14.05 -7.06
CA GLN A 57 17.22 -15.41 -7.53
C GLN A 57 18.07 -16.10 -6.46
N PRO A 58 17.67 -17.27 -5.95
CA PRO A 58 18.52 -18.04 -5.04
C PRO A 58 19.87 -18.26 -5.71
N LEU A 59 20.95 -17.95 -4.98
CA LEU A 59 22.27 -18.32 -5.44
C LEU A 59 22.26 -19.84 -5.58
N LYS A 60 22.40 -20.33 -6.82
CA LYS A 60 22.57 -21.77 -7.06
C LYS A 60 23.79 -22.24 -6.28
N ASP A 61 23.76 -23.49 -5.86
CA ASP A 61 24.94 -24.17 -5.34
C ASP A 61 26.06 -24.00 -6.36
N ARG A 62 27.11 -23.29 -5.95
CA ARG A 62 28.32 -23.15 -6.76
C ARG A 62 29.25 -24.27 -6.33
N GLU A 63 29.63 -25.10 -7.28
CA GLU A 63 30.61 -26.15 -7.08
C GLU A 63 31.94 -25.51 -6.66
N ASP A 64 32.46 -25.93 -5.50
CA ASP A 64 33.72 -25.41 -4.92
C ASP A 64 34.89 -25.61 -5.91
N ASP A 65 34.80 -26.64 -6.74
CA ASP A 65 35.73 -27.00 -7.82
C ASP A 65 35.91 -25.88 -8.88
N GLN A 66 35.00 -24.89 -8.95
CA GLN A 66 35.13 -23.76 -9.87
C GLN A 66 35.98 -22.61 -9.32
N TYR A 67 36.38 -22.65 -8.04
CA TYR A 67 37.17 -21.61 -7.42
C TYR A 67 38.65 -21.95 -7.39
N SER A 68 39.49 -21.00 -7.79
CA SER A 68 40.94 -21.13 -7.63
C SER A 68 41.31 -21.05 -6.15
N HIS A 69 41.65 -22.18 -5.53
CA HIS A 69 42.15 -22.21 -4.16
C HIS A 69 43.51 -21.51 -4.09
N LEU A 70 43.53 -20.32 -3.48
CA LEU A 70 44.79 -19.63 -3.19
C LEU A 70 45.49 -20.39 -2.06
N GLN A 71 46.53 -21.14 -2.41
CA GLN A 71 47.37 -21.83 -1.44
C GLN A 71 48.05 -20.77 -0.54
N GLY A 72 47.72 -20.79 0.75
CA GLY A 72 48.30 -19.88 1.74
C GLY A 72 49.83 -19.94 1.76
N ASN A 73 50.45 -18.79 2.06
CA ASN A 73 51.89 -18.56 2.03
C ASN A 73 52.71 -19.76 2.54
N GLN A 74 53.47 -20.41 1.65
CA GLN A 74 54.43 -21.42 2.06
C GLN A 74 55.55 -20.74 2.86
N LEU A 75 55.65 -21.07 4.15
CA LEU A 75 56.81 -20.71 4.98
C LEU A 75 58.05 -21.33 4.34
N ARG A 76 58.90 -20.49 3.72
CA ARG A 76 60.24 -20.90 3.28
C ARG A 76 61.04 -21.30 4.53
N ARG A 77 61.31 -22.59 4.66
CA ARG A 77 62.19 -23.14 5.69
C ARG A 77 63.64 -22.81 5.31
N ASN A 78 64.34 -22.10 6.19
CA ASN A 78 65.79 -21.91 6.12
C ASN A 78 66.53 -23.21 6.40
#